data_AF-A0A3B9U8T6-F1
#
_entry.id   AF-A0A3B9U8T6-F1
#
_cell.length_a   1.000
_cell.length_b   1.000
_cell.length_c   1.000
_cell.angle_alpha   90.00
_cell.angle_beta   90.00
_cell.angle_gamma   90.00
#
_symmetry.space_group_name_H-M   'P 1'
#
loop_
_entity.id
_entity.type
_entity.pdbx_description
1 polymer ?
#
loop_
_entity_poly.entity_id
_entity_poly.type
_entity_poly.pdbx_seq_one_letter_code
_entity_poly.pdbx_strand_id
1 'polypeptide(L)'
;MMMLALIVGSQTVNAQKFSSMTEEQRNDTLNKLALKVYYAPKFAKYNVEGNYGKARVSSYTIKGKPSCESTHNLDVGQLQYEVFIPIKGKYPNPYEAARVVFSDKLGIPWFIEFLIKGKLIFDRWDSPEAF
;
A
#
# COMPACT_ATOMS: atom_id res chain seq x y z
N MET A 1 -9.49 -21.22 22.09
CA MET A 1 -9.52 -21.12 20.61
C MET A 1 -10.67 -20.20 20.21
N MET A 2 -10.41 -18.90 19.95
CA MET A 2 -11.38 -17.96 19.36
C MET A 2 -10.70 -16.60 19.12
N MET A 3 -9.77 -16.54 18.17
CA MET A 3 -9.24 -15.25 17.67
C MET A 3 -8.93 -15.26 16.17
N LEU A 4 -9.10 -16.39 15.47
CA LEU A 4 -8.89 -16.46 14.03
C LEU A 4 -10.10 -15.96 13.22
N ALA A 5 -11.31 -16.05 13.76
CA ALA A 5 -12.55 -15.76 13.00
C ALA A 5 -12.82 -14.25 12.81
N LEU A 6 -12.29 -13.39 13.69
CA LEU A 6 -12.51 -11.94 13.61
C LEU A 6 -11.62 -11.25 12.56
N ILE A 7 -10.46 -11.81 12.25
CA ILE A 7 -9.50 -11.22 11.31
C ILE A 7 -9.91 -11.50 9.84
N VAL A 8 -10.52 -12.66 9.58
CA VAL A 8 -10.99 -13.04 8.23
C VAL A 8 -12.21 -12.22 7.79
N GLY A 9 -13.04 -11.77 8.74
CA GLY A 9 -14.24 -10.97 8.46
C GLY A 9 -13.97 -9.51 8.06
N SER A 10 -12.84 -8.93 8.46
CA SER A 10 -12.50 -7.54 8.09
C SER A 10 -11.79 -7.43 6.74
N GLN A 11 -11.07 -8.47 6.30
CA GLN A 11 -10.30 -8.44 5.06
C GLN A 11 -11.20 -8.41 3.81
N THR A 12 -12.32 -9.13 3.82
CA THR A 12 -13.30 -9.14 2.72
C THR A 12 -14.15 -7.87 2.62
N VAL A 13 -14.27 -7.09 3.70
CA VAL A 13 -15.11 -5.88 3.73
C VAL A 13 -14.47 -4.71 2.98
N ASN A 14 -13.14 -4.56 3.01
CA ASN A 14 -12.47 -3.47 2.30
C ASN A 14 -12.34 -3.73 0.79
N ALA A 15 -12.17 -5.00 0.41
CA ALA A 15 -12.19 -5.47 -0.97
C ALA A 15 -13.53 -5.13 -1.67
N GLN A 16 -14.65 -5.43 -1.00
CA GLN A 16 -15.98 -5.04 -1.49
C GLN A 16 -16.24 -3.52 -1.44
N LYS A 17 -15.49 -2.76 -0.64
CA LYS A 17 -15.65 -1.30 -0.51
C LYS A 17 -14.99 -0.52 -1.64
N PHE A 18 -13.80 -0.91 -2.13
CA PHE A 18 -13.12 -0.11 -3.16
C PHE A 18 -13.83 -0.14 -4.52
N SER A 19 -14.39 -1.29 -4.89
CA SER A 19 -15.13 -1.48 -6.13
C SER A 19 -16.52 -0.82 -6.14
N SER A 20 -17.10 -0.53 -4.96
CA SER A 20 -18.42 0.11 -4.83
C SER A 20 -18.37 1.62 -4.59
N MET A 21 -17.19 2.18 -4.29
CA MET A 21 -16.97 3.61 -4.10
C MET A 21 -16.82 4.37 -5.42
N THR A 22 -17.18 5.65 -5.42
CA THR A 22 -16.75 6.55 -6.50
C THR A 22 -15.22 6.68 -6.50
N GLU A 23 -14.64 7.09 -7.63
CA GLU A 23 -13.19 7.27 -7.73
C GLU A 23 -12.65 8.25 -6.68
N GLU A 24 -13.36 9.35 -6.43
CA GLU A 24 -12.98 10.33 -5.42
C GLU A 24 -12.98 9.74 -4.00
N GLN A 25 -14.05 9.06 -3.60
CA GLN A 25 -14.15 8.42 -2.28
C GLN A 25 -13.10 7.32 -2.09
N ARG A 26 -12.86 6.54 -3.14
CA ARG A 26 -11.84 5.49 -3.15
C ARG A 26 -10.45 6.09 -2.98
N ASN A 27 -10.11 7.11 -3.76
CA ASN A 27 -8.80 7.76 -3.71
C ASN A 27 -8.53 8.38 -2.33
N ASP A 28 -9.54 9.03 -1.73
CA ASP A 28 -9.45 9.56 -0.37
C ASP A 28 -9.22 8.46 0.68
N THR A 29 -9.93 7.34 0.55
CA THR A 29 -9.79 6.20 1.46
C THR A 29 -8.40 5.58 1.33
N LEU A 30 -7.95 5.32 0.10
CA LEU A 30 -6.63 4.77 -0.20
C LEU A 30 -5.51 5.70 0.31
N ASN A 31 -5.63 7.00 0.11
CA ASN A 31 -4.68 7.99 0.62
C ASN A 31 -4.57 7.94 2.16
N LYS A 32 -5.70 7.90 2.88
CA LYS A 32 -5.71 7.80 4.35
C LYS A 32 -5.05 6.50 4.83
N LEU A 33 -5.38 5.37 4.21
CA LEU A 33 -4.79 4.08 4.54
C LEU A 33 -3.29 4.06 4.24
N ALA A 34 -2.86 4.58 3.10
CA ALA A 34 -1.46 4.61 2.69
C ALA A 34 -0.62 5.47 3.64
N LEU A 35 -1.14 6.62 4.08
CA LEU A 35 -0.49 7.46 5.08
C LEU A 35 -0.39 6.74 6.43
N LYS A 36 -1.44 6.02 6.86
CA LYS A 36 -1.38 5.19 8.08
C LYS A 36 -0.29 4.13 7.97
N VAL A 37 -0.15 3.49 6.80
CA VAL A 37 0.92 2.52 6.54
C VAL A 37 2.27 3.21 6.65
N TYR A 38 2.50 4.29 5.91
CA TYR A 38 3.76 5.03 5.89
C TYR A 38 4.19 5.49 7.29
N TYR A 39 3.28 6.08 8.07
CA TYR A 39 3.59 6.58 9.41
C TYR A 39 3.71 5.50 10.50
N ALA A 40 3.55 4.21 10.17
CA ALA A 40 3.67 3.16 11.15
C ALA A 40 5.09 3.13 11.79
N PRO A 41 5.22 2.81 13.09
CA PRO A 41 6.51 2.85 13.80
C PRO A 41 7.63 2.07 13.10
N LYS A 42 7.31 0.95 12.46
CA LYS A 42 8.27 0.13 11.70
C LYS A 42 8.92 0.85 10.51
N PHE A 43 8.26 1.87 9.97
CA PHE A 43 8.77 2.68 8.87
C PHE A 43 9.28 4.06 9.33
N ALA A 44 9.34 4.31 10.65
CA ALA A 44 9.78 5.58 11.21
C ALA A 44 11.15 6.06 10.69
N LYS A 45 12.05 5.14 10.34
CA LYS A 45 13.36 5.47 9.75
C LYS A 45 13.25 6.16 8.38
N TYR A 46 12.15 6.00 7.65
CA TYR A 46 11.87 6.66 6.37
C TYR A 46 10.90 7.84 6.49
N ASN A 47 10.34 8.05 7.69
CA ASN A 47 9.43 9.15 7.94
C ASN A 47 10.21 10.46 7.93
N VAL A 48 9.66 11.45 7.26
CA VAL A 48 10.18 12.81 7.31
C VAL A 48 9.14 13.76 7.88
N GLU A 49 9.61 14.68 8.70
CA GLU A 49 8.80 15.79 9.20
C GLU A 49 8.46 16.73 8.04
N GLY A 50 7.17 16.93 7.79
CA GLY A 50 6.65 17.93 6.86
C GLY A 50 5.67 17.39 5.82
N ASN A 51 4.88 18.31 5.26
CA ASN A 51 3.89 18.02 4.22
C ASN A 51 4.54 18.23 2.83
N TYR A 52 4.83 17.15 2.09
CA TYR A 52 5.60 17.21 0.83
C TYR A 52 4.76 17.08 -0.45
N GLY A 53 3.43 17.18 -0.33
CA GLY A 53 2.54 17.25 -1.49
C GLY A 53 1.36 16.30 -1.38
N LYS A 54 0.46 16.39 -2.36
CA LYS A 54 -0.71 15.51 -2.44
C LYS A 54 -0.27 14.13 -2.89
N ALA A 55 -0.63 13.10 -2.12
CA ALA A 55 -0.51 11.72 -2.56
C ALA A 55 -1.33 11.51 -3.85
N ARG A 56 -0.78 10.71 -4.76
CA ARG A 56 -1.42 10.39 -6.05
C ARG A 56 -1.86 8.95 -6.04
N VAL A 57 -3.06 8.71 -6.54
CA VAL A 57 -3.61 7.35 -6.67
C VAL A 57 -3.65 6.98 -8.14
N SER A 58 -3.14 5.80 -8.47
CA SER A 58 -3.30 5.15 -9.76
C SER A 58 -3.80 3.73 -9.56
N SER A 59 -4.22 3.08 -10.64
CA SER A 59 -4.57 1.66 -10.62
C SER A 59 -3.97 0.95 -11.81
N TYR A 60 -3.71 -0.34 -11.65
CA TYR A 60 -3.28 -1.20 -12.73
C TYR A 60 -3.85 -2.61 -12.56
N THR A 61 -3.98 -3.30 -13.68
CA THR A 61 -4.42 -4.69 -13.72
C THR A 61 -3.23 -5.59 -14.01
N ILE A 62 -2.94 -6.52 -13.11
CA ILE A 62 -1.96 -7.59 -13.34
C ILE A 62 -2.47 -8.46 -14.49
N LYS A 63 -1.68 -8.56 -15.56
CA LYS A 63 -1.99 -9.44 -16.70
C LYS A 63 -1.65 -10.88 -16.34
N GLY A 64 -2.59 -11.79 -16.60
CA GLY A 64 -2.43 -13.22 -16.30
C GLY A 64 -2.75 -13.57 -14.84
N LYS A 65 -2.40 -14.80 -14.43
CA LYS A 65 -2.40 -15.16 -13.01
C LYS A 65 -1.17 -14.52 -12.37
N PRO A 66 -1.30 -13.77 -11.25
CA PRO A 66 -0.15 -13.27 -10.54
C PRO A 66 0.78 -14.44 -10.21
N SER A 67 2.06 -14.34 -10.57
CA SER A 67 3.00 -15.39 -10.19
C SER A 67 3.15 -15.35 -8.67
N CYS A 68 3.12 -16.52 -8.02
CA CYS A 68 3.30 -16.62 -6.57
C CYS A 68 4.58 -15.90 -6.08
N GLU A 69 5.63 -15.82 -6.89
CA GLU A 69 6.86 -15.09 -6.54
C GLU A 69 6.68 -13.57 -6.54
N SER A 70 5.87 -13.02 -7.45
CA SER A 70 5.62 -11.57 -7.53
C SER A 70 4.69 -11.05 -6.44
N THR A 71 3.86 -11.93 -5.89
CA THR A 71 2.88 -11.61 -4.86
C THR A 71 3.18 -12.30 -3.53
N HIS A 72 4.39 -12.88 -3.39
CA HIS A 72 4.86 -13.53 -2.17
C HIS A 72 3.88 -14.59 -1.62
N ASN A 73 3.33 -15.41 -2.52
CA ASN A 73 2.34 -16.45 -2.29
C ASN A 73 0.97 -15.94 -1.81
N LEU A 74 0.70 -14.63 -1.89
CA LEU A 74 -0.62 -14.06 -1.64
C LEU A 74 -1.45 -14.05 -2.92
N ASP A 75 -2.72 -14.43 -2.80
CA ASP A 75 -3.72 -14.26 -3.86
C ASP A 75 -4.27 -12.83 -3.81
N VAL A 76 -3.54 -11.91 -4.41
CA VAL A 76 -3.85 -10.46 -4.44
C VAL A 76 -4.86 -10.07 -5.52
N GLY A 77 -5.42 -11.03 -6.27
CA GLY A 77 -6.28 -10.74 -7.41
C GLY A 77 -5.57 -9.98 -8.53
N GLN A 78 -6.34 -9.38 -9.45
CA GLN A 78 -5.77 -8.72 -10.63
C GLN A 78 -5.74 -7.19 -10.52
N LEU A 79 -6.77 -6.57 -9.97
CA LEU A 79 -6.84 -5.11 -9.82
C LEU A 79 -6.06 -4.66 -8.59
N GLN A 80 -5.12 -3.75 -8.83
CA GLN A 80 -4.26 -3.15 -7.81
C GLN A 80 -4.41 -1.63 -7.83
N TYR A 81 -4.40 -1.01 -6.65
CA TYR A 81 -4.35 0.43 -6.48
C TYR A 81 -2.99 0.84 -5.92
N GLU A 82 -2.34 1.81 -6.52
CA GLU A 82 -1.06 2.36 -6.07
C GLU A 82 -1.28 3.75 -5.50
N VAL A 83 -0.73 3.99 -4.32
CA VAL A 83 -0.70 5.32 -3.71
C VAL A 83 0.74 5.77 -3.62
N PHE A 84 1.05 6.82 -4.38
CA PHE A 84 2.35 7.48 -4.37
C PHE A 84 2.33 8.63 -3.36
N ILE A 85 3.04 8.45 -2.26
CA ILE A 85 3.24 9.44 -1.21
C ILE A 85 4.56 10.14 -1.51
N PRO A 86 4.57 11.44 -1.87
CA PRO A 86 5.82 12.18 -2.02
C PRO A 86 6.50 12.32 -0.65
N ILE A 87 7.78 12.00 -0.58
CA ILE A 87 8.60 12.15 0.63
C ILE A 87 9.83 12.97 0.28
N LYS A 88 10.32 13.77 1.21
CA LYS A 88 11.60 14.46 1.04
C LYS A 88 12.60 13.81 1.97
N GLY A 89 13.28 12.76 1.54
CA GLY A 89 14.22 12.02 2.36
C GLY A 89 15.17 12.94 3.13
N LYS A 90 15.37 12.63 4.42
CA LYS A 90 16.36 13.32 5.26
C LYS A 90 17.67 12.56 5.14
N TYR A 91 18.77 13.26 4.83
CA TYR A 91 20.10 12.65 4.83
C TYR A 91 20.32 11.81 6.11
N PRO A 92 20.82 10.56 6.00
CA PRO A 92 21.38 9.92 4.81
C PRO A 92 20.38 9.27 3.86
N ASN A 93 19.07 9.32 4.12
CA ASN A 93 18.05 8.67 3.31
C ASN A 93 17.68 9.47 2.04
N PRO A 94 17.96 8.94 0.84
CA PRO A 94 17.76 9.63 -0.44
C PRO A 94 16.35 9.46 -1.05
N TYR A 95 15.38 8.92 -0.32
CA TYR A 95 14.07 8.59 -0.89
C TYR A 95 13.22 9.83 -1.20
N GLU A 96 12.48 9.78 -2.30
CA GLU A 96 11.64 10.86 -2.84
C GLU A 96 10.14 10.49 -2.89
N ALA A 97 9.81 9.21 -2.82
CA ALA A 97 8.43 8.76 -2.68
C ALA A 97 8.34 7.44 -1.92
N ALA A 98 7.18 7.16 -1.34
CA ALA A 98 6.76 5.82 -0.96
C ALA A 98 5.58 5.41 -1.85
N ARG A 99 5.60 4.19 -2.41
CA ARG A 99 4.47 3.62 -3.14
C ARG A 99 3.85 2.51 -2.30
N VAL A 100 2.59 2.69 -1.91
CA VAL A 100 1.81 1.67 -1.18
C VAL A 100 0.82 1.05 -2.14
N VAL A 101 0.76 -0.28 -2.20
CA VAL A 101 -0.10 -1.01 -3.13
C VAL A 101 -1.15 -1.80 -2.36
N PHE A 102 -2.40 -1.58 -2.78
CA PHE A 102 -3.60 -2.20 -2.24
C PHE A 102 -4.19 -3.15 -3.26
N SER A 103 -4.60 -4.31 -2.79
CA SER A 103 -5.31 -5.29 -3.60
C SER A 103 -6.81 -5.07 -3.44
N ASP A 104 -7.53 -5.02 -4.56
CA ASP A 104 -9.00 -5.02 -4.54
C ASP A 104 -9.55 -6.35 -3.99
N LYS A 105 -8.78 -7.45 -4.05
CA LYS A 105 -9.18 -8.74 -3.52
C LYS A 105 -8.94 -8.89 -2.01
N LEU A 106 -7.82 -8.38 -1.51
CA LEU A 106 -7.46 -8.49 -0.10
C LEU A 106 -8.04 -7.33 0.74
N GLY A 107 -8.37 -6.20 0.11
CA GLY A 107 -8.88 -5.02 0.81
C GLY A 107 -7.86 -4.34 1.74
N ILE A 108 -6.60 -4.78 1.70
CA ILE A 108 -5.52 -4.30 2.55
C ILE A 108 -4.29 -3.98 1.69
N PRO A 109 -3.40 -3.11 2.17
CA PRO A 109 -2.09 -2.95 1.55
C PRO A 109 -1.36 -4.28 1.66
N TRP A 110 -0.71 -4.72 0.59
CA TRP A 110 0.10 -5.94 0.61
C TRP A 110 1.56 -5.67 0.25
N PHE A 111 1.86 -4.43 -0.13
CA PHE A 111 3.19 -4.02 -0.55
C PHE A 111 3.41 -2.52 -0.29
N ILE A 112 4.61 -2.19 0.19
CA ILE A 112 5.12 -0.82 0.24
C ILE A 112 6.57 -0.81 -0.24
N GLU A 113 6.94 0.22 -0.99
CA GLU A 113 8.31 0.48 -1.41
C GLU A 113 8.67 1.96 -1.22
N PHE A 114 9.96 2.22 -1.06
CA PHE A 114 10.53 3.56 -1.05
C PHE A 114 11.36 3.78 -2.32
N LEU A 115 11.21 4.93 -2.96
CA LEU A 115 11.71 5.25 -4.30
C LEU A 115 12.74 6.38 -4.24
N ILE A 116 13.78 6.34 -5.08
CA ILE A 116 14.80 7.40 -5.21
C ILE A 116 14.84 7.87 -6.67
N LYS A 117 14.71 9.17 -6.95
CA LYS A 117 14.72 9.71 -8.33
C LYS A 117 13.73 9.02 -9.28
N GLY A 118 12.58 8.60 -8.76
CA GLY A 118 11.61 7.78 -9.50
C GLY A 118 12.13 6.40 -9.94
N LYS A 119 13.33 6.00 -9.50
CA LYS A 119 13.93 4.69 -9.73
C LYS A 119 13.75 3.81 -8.48
N LEU A 120 13.52 2.53 -8.73
CA LEU A 120 13.41 1.49 -7.72
C LEU A 120 14.77 1.34 -7.01
N ILE A 121 14.87 1.75 -5.74
CA ILE A 121 16.02 1.45 -4.90
C ILE A 121 15.49 0.89 -3.59
N PHE A 122 15.78 -0.39 -3.39
CA PHE A 122 14.96 -1.30 -2.59
C PHE A 122 15.10 -1.09 -1.08
N ASP A 123 13.98 -0.79 -0.44
CA ASP A 123 13.58 -1.50 0.78
C ASP A 123 12.15 -1.96 0.55
N ARG A 124 11.96 -3.27 0.37
CA ARG A 124 10.69 -3.93 0.04
C ARG A 124 10.18 -4.60 1.32
N TRP A 125 8.90 -4.42 1.63
CA TRP A 125 8.31 -5.11 2.78
C TRP A 125 7.03 -5.84 2.40
N ASP A 126 7.10 -7.17 2.42
CA ASP A 126 6.12 -8.10 1.81
C ASP A 126 5.01 -8.58 2.75
N SER A 127 4.86 -7.94 3.90
CA SER A 127 3.69 -8.21 4.75
C SER A 127 3.50 -7.08 5.74
N PRO A 128 2.55 -6.17 5.52
CA PRO A 128 1.96 -5.49 6.65
C PRO A 128 1.09 -6.52 7.37
N GLU A 129 1.73 -7.40 8.15
CA GLU A 129 1.05 -8.23 9.14
C GLU A 129 0.02 -7.34 9.85
N ALA A 130 -1.25 -7.64 9.58
CA ALA A 130 -2.47 -7.07 10.15
C ALA A 130 -2.33 -5.65 10.73
N PHE A 131 -2.64 -4.62 9.92
CA PHE A 131 -3.06 -3.32 10.46
C PHE A 131 -4.44 -3.38 11.11
#